data_AF-A0A8I6XZE9-F1
#
_entry.id   AF-A0A8I6XZE9-F1
#
_cell.length_a   1.000
_cell.length_b   1.000
_cell.length_c   1.000
_cell.angle_alpha   90.00
_cell.angle_beta   90.00
_cell.angle_gamma   90.00
#
_symmetry.space_group_name_H-M   'P 1'
#
loop_
_entity.id
_entity.type
_entity.pdbx_description
1 polymer ?
#
loop_
_entity_poly.entity_id
_entity_poly.type
_entity_poly.pdbx_seq_one_letter_code
_entity_poly.pdbx_strand_id
1 'polypeptide(L)'
;MAEMPQLLNGYHDNHHRCQLFINPNHENPPQTFRLRTVKTPWSIENRFLEHLQAYGLLHFANIAARRGSFTADPSLLTSLVDRWRPETHTFHFRCGELAPTLKDVSMITALPIRGVPVVHPRVSPNWPADVSARLRLEMPISDRSGPPRGVPHSWLRINFEILSTHADPETTKRHLFAYLLWLFGVMFPNSHGDVVLPGLIYFVAKIVDEPLPQNPPYSFGSAFLSHTYRGLCDATQKTAFTSKAPLLCVSYEFLQLCSWEYLPVGRPQIVEPATPYNYGEGVVTMSTRWMLGRKKWSTKIAKNCYPIYHDQFELLNDSLITWNPWTEAHIDMVFGSQHMPVECVRDSAFWMTRCNLLYLWFVEPYNPDRVMRQFGLYQDIPPPIPRCIDEETHK
;
A
#
# COMPACT_ATOMS: atom_id res chain seq x y z
N MET A 1 -32.05 13.25 18.70
CA MET A 1 -30.90 13.69 17.88
C MET A 1 -29.69 12.99 18.43
N ALA A 2 -29.20 11.94 17.77
CA ALA A 2 -27.94 11.33 18.15
C ALA A 2 -26.85 12.39 17.98
N GLU A 3 -26.04 12.63 19.02
CA GLU A 3 -24.88 13.51 18.92
C GLU A 3 -24.04 13.10 17.72
N MET A 4 -23.68 14.09 16.91
CA MET A 4 -22.80 13.90 15.77
C MET A 4 -21.49 13.28 16.30
N PRO A 5 -21.01 12.14 15.76
CA PRO A 5 -19.73 11.57 16.18
C PRO A 5 -18.65 12.66 16.22
N GLN A 6 -17.79 12.67 17.26
CA GLN A 6 -16.67 13.63 17.39
C GLN A 6 -15.83 13.76 16.10
N LEU A 7 -15.80 12.68 15.31
CA LEU A 7 -15.28 12.62 13.94
C LEU A 7 -15.77 13.74 13.02
N LEU A 8 -17.00 14.20 13.16
CA LEU A 8 -17.65 15.16 12.25
C LEU A 8 -17.59 16.61 12.77
N ASN A 9 -16.85 16.87 13.86
CA ASN A 9 -16.77 18.20 14.44
C ASN A 9 -16.20 19.21 13.42
N GLY A 10 -16.86 20.36 13.25
CA GLY A 10 -16.63 21.32 12.15
C GLY A 10 -15.28 22.03 12.11
N TYR A 11 -14.31 21.59 12.92
CA TYR A 11 -12.91 22.01 12.84
C TYR A 11 -12.12 21.28 11.72
N HIS A 12 -12.64 20.16 11.21
CA HIS A 12 -11.98 19.32 10.21
C HIS A 12 -12.51 19.58 8.79
N ASP A 13 -11.68 19.31 7.77
CA ASP A 13 -11.86 19.73 6.37
C ASP A 13 -13.31 19.59 5.83
N ASN A 14 -13.91 20.74 5.48
CA ASN A 14 -15.25 20.84 4.91
C ASN A 14 -15.39 20.15 3.54
N HIS A 15 -14.29 19.85 2.85
CA HIS A 15 -14.29 19.12 1.58
C HIS A 15 -14.23 17.61 1.76
N HIS A 16 -14.09 17.13 2.99
CA HIS A 16 -14.06 15.70 3.28
C HIS A 16 -15.38 15.01 2.88
N ARG A 17 -15.29 13.89 2.15
CA ARG A 17 -16.44 13.14 1.62
C ARG A 17 -17.46 12.70 2.66
N CYS A 18 -17.06 12.53 3.92
CA CYS A 18 -17.99 12.20 5.00
C CYS A 18 -19.01 13.32 5.28
N GLN A 19 -18.76 14.56 4.87
CA GLN A 19 -19.74 15.66 4.97
C GLN A 19 -21.01 15.38 4.15
N LEU A 20 -20.92 14.51 3.13
CA LEU A 20 -22.08 14.05 2.37
C LEU A 20 -23.10 13.29 3.25
N PHE A 21 -22.70 12.72 4.39
CA PHE A 21 -23.62 12.08 5.33
C PHE A 21 -24.46 13.07 6.14
N ILE A 22 -23.97 14.30 6.32
CA ILE A 22 -24.60 15.32 7.16
C ILE A 22 -25.44 16.27 6.32
N ASN A 23 -25.18 16.34 5.02
CA ASN A 23 -25.89 17.24 4.12
C ASN A 23 -27.37 16.80 3.98
N PRO A 24 -28.34 17.60 4.46
CA PRO A 24 -29.76 17.24 4.44
C PRO A 24 -30.33 17.17 3.02
N ASN A 25 -29.66 17.77 2.04
CA ASN A 25 -30.05 17.71 0.63
C ASN A 25 -29.48 16.46 -0.09
N HIS A 26 -28.84 15.55 0.65
CA HIS A 26 -28.16 14.39 0.11
C HIS A 26 -28.82 13.09 0.57
N GLU A 27 -29.64 12.49 -0.30
CA GLU A 27 -30.47 11.33 0.05
C GLU A 27 -29.73 9.98 0.03
N ASN A 28 -28.54 9.91 -0.59
CA ASN A 28 -27.81 8.65 -0.77
C ASN A 28 -26.46 8.64 -0.05
N PRO A 29 -26.01 7.50 0.51
CA PRO A 29 -24.66 7.39 1.06
C PRO A 29 -23.58 7.57 -0.03
N PRO A 30 -22.36 7.99 0.33
CA PRO A 30 -21.24 8.06 -0.61
C PRO A 30 -21.01 6.73 -1.34
N GLN A 31 -20.67 6.79 -2.64
CA GLN A 31 -20.37 5.58 -3.39
C GLN A 31 -19.10 4.89 -2.86
N THR A 32 -19.14 3.56 -2.78
CA THR A 32 -17.99 2.71 -2.50
C THR A 32 -16.90 2.89 -3.54
N PHE A 33 -15.63 2.96 -3.11
CA PHE A 33 -14.52 3.04 -4.05
C PHE A 33 -14.40 1.78 -4.90
N ARG A 34 -14.00 1.96 -6.15
CA ARG A 34 -13.45 0.86 -6.95
C ARG A 34 -12.01 0.65 -6.55
N LEU A 35 -11.63 -0.62 -6.41
CA LEU A 35 -10.24 -1.03 -6.24
C LEU A 35 -9.70 -1.39 -7.63
N ARG A 36 -8.62 -0.73 -8.05
CA ARG A 36 -7.96 -1.07 -9.32
C ARG A 36 -6.90 -2.12 -9.05
N THR A 37 -7.26 -3.36 -9.33
CA THR A 37 -6.33 -4.50 -9.31
C THR A 37 -5.59 -4.57 -10.63
N VAL A 38 -4.26 -4.70 -10.57
CA VAL A 38 -3.55 -5.39 -11.66
C VAL A 38 -4.00 -6.84 -11.57
N LYS A 39 -5.02 -7.18 -12.38
CA LYS A 39 -5.90 -8.35 -12.22
C LYS A 39 -5.16 -9.68 -12.22
N THR A 40 -4.03 -9.73 -12.88
CA THR A 40 -3.30 -10.94 -13.13
C THR A 40 -1.98 -10.88 -12.36
N PRO A 41 -1.62 -11.94 -11.60
CA PRO A 41 -0.32 -12.07 -10.94
C PRO A 41 0.78 -12.46 -11.93
N TRP A 42 2.00 -11.96 -11.77
CA TRP A 42 3.17 -12.32 -12.57
C TRP A 42 4.14 -13.10 -11.68
N SER A 43 4.39 -14.35 -12.02
CA SER A 43 5.32 -15.23 -11.30
C SER A 43 6.75 -14.70 -11.35
N ILE A 44 7.53 -14.96 -10.31
CA ILE A 44 8.92 -14.55 -10.22
C ILE A 44 9.78 -15.57 -10.98
N GLU A 45 10.60 -15.11 -11.92
CA GLU A 45 11.63 -15.93 -12.55
C GLU A 45 12.84 -16.09 -11.62
N ASN A 46 13.41 -17.30 -11.53
CA ASN A 46 14.56 -17.58 -10.65
C ASN A 46 15.75 -16.64 -10.93
N ARG A 47 15.95 -16.25 -12.19
CA ARG A 47 17.00 -15.32 -12.63
C ARG A 47 16.82 -13.89 -12.09
N PHE A 48 15.63 -13.54 -11.59
CA PHE A 48 15.35 -12.22 -11.02
C PHE A 48 15.61 -12.15 -9.51
N LEU A 49 15.71 -13.30 -8.84
CA LEU A 49 15.75 -13.39 -7.38
C LEU A 49 16.90 -12.57 -6.78
N GLU A 50 18.09 -12.65 -7.36
CA GLU A 50 19.28 -11.94 -6.87
C GLU A 50 19.09 -10.42 -6.92
N HIS A 51 18.53 -9.90 -8.03
CA HIS A 51 18.24 -8.47 -8.18
C HIS A 51 17.14 -8.03 -7.20
N LEU A 52 16.05 -8.79 -7.12
CA LEU A 52 14.96 -8.48 -6.20
C LEU A 52 15.42 -8.52 -4.74
N GLN A 53 16.32 -9.43 -4.38
CA GLN A 53 16.88 -9.52 -3.03
C GLN A 53 17.80 -8.34 -2.73
N ALA A 54 18.76 -8.03 -3.61
CA ALA A 54 19.73 -6.95 -3.40
C ALA A 54 19.07 -5.57 -3.21
N TYR A 55 17.94 -5.34 -3.88
CA TYR A 55 17.16 -4.10 -3.76
C TYR A 55 16.03 -4.16 -2.71
N GLY A 56 15.89 -5.26 -1.96
CA GLY A 56 14.89 -5.42 -0.91
C GLY A 56 13.44 -5.52 -1.42
N LEU A 57 13.25 -5.97 -2.65
CA LEU A 57 11.94 -6.10 -3.33
C LEU A 57 11.40 -7.53 -3.34
N LEU A 58 12.21 -8.54 -3.01
CA LEU A 58 11.85 -9.96 -3.16
C LEU A 58 10.58 -10.36 -2.39
N HIS A 59 10.42 -9.88 -1.16
CA HIS A 59 9.27 -10.22 -0.32
C HIS A 59 7.99 -9.57 -0.86
N PHE A 60 8.04 -8.29 -1.24
CA PHE A 60 6.91 -7.62 -1.87
C PHE A 60 6.56 -8.26 -3.23
N ALA A 61 7.55 -8.66 -4.03
CA ALA A 61 7.34 -9.41 -5.27
C ALA A 61 6.59 -10.73 -5.02
N ASN A 62 6.90 -11.42 -3.93
CA ASN A 62 6.21 -12.65 -3.52
C ASN A 62 4.75 -12.40 -3.14
N ILE A 63 4.45 -11.29 -2.48
CA ILE A 63 3.08 -10.83 -2.18
C ILE A 63 2.34 -10.53 -3.50
N ALA A 64 2.98 -9.79 -4.41
CA ALA A 64 2.41 -9.41 -5.70
C ALA A 64 2.12 -10.62 -6.61
N ALA A 65 3.01 -11.62 -6.62
CA ALA A 65 2.82 -12.86 -7.37
C ALA A 65 1.67 -13.73 -6.82
N ARG A 66 1.26 -13.55 -5.57
CA ARG A 66 0.17 -14.30 -4.93
C ARG A 66 -1.15 -13.53 -4.87
N ARG A 67 -1.22 -12.33 -5.46
CA ARG A 67 -2.40 -11.44 -5.42
C ARG A 67 -3.71 -12.11 -5.83
N GLY A 68 -3.66 -13.11 -6.71
CA GLY A 68 -4.84 -13.89 -7.14
C GLY A 68 -5.56 -14.66 -6.02
N SER A 69 -4.90 -14.95 -4.89
CA SER A 69 -5.52 -15.62 -3.73
C SER A 69 -6.11 -14.64 -2.70
N PHE A 70 -5.98 -13.33 -2.94
CA PHE A 70 -6.41 -12.27 -2.04
C PHE A 70 -7.60 -11.49 -2.62
N THR A 71 -8.65 -11.33 -1.83
CA THR A 71 -9.81 -10.51 -2.19
C THR A 71 -9.99 -9.41 -1.15
N ALA A 72 -9.76 -8.18 -1.55
CA ALA A 72 -10.04 -7.00 -0.74
C ALA A 72 -11.53 -6.67 -0.77
N ASP A 73 -12.04 -6.09 0.32
CA ASP A 73 -13.42 -5.64 0.42
C ASP A 73 -13.48 -4.12 0.18
N PRO A 74 -13.99 -3.66 -0.98
CA PRO A 74 -14.03 -2.23 -1.30
C PRO A 74 -14.88 -1.43 -0.31
N SER A 75 -15.92 -2.04 0.26
CA SER A 75 -16.81 -1.39 1.23
C SER A 75 -16.10 -1.16 2.56
N LEU A 76 -15.35 -2.15 3.05
CA LEU A 76 -14.52 -2.01 4.25
C LEU A 76 -13.46 -0.90 4.07
N LEU A 77 -12.75 -0.92 2.95
CA LEU A 77 -11.73 0.09 2.67
C LEU A 77 -12.33 1.49 2.50
N THR A 78 -13.53 1.59 1.93
CA THR A 78 -14.26 2.87 1.87
C THR A 78 -14.59 3.38 3.26
N SER A 79 -15.11 2.53 4.15
CA SER A 79 -15.42 2.92 5.53
C SER A 79 -14.18 3.33 6.35
N LEU A 80 -12.99 2.79 6.01
CA LEU A 80 -11.71 3.27 6.57
C LEU A 80 -11.32 4.64 6.02
N VAL A 81 -11.43 4.84 4.70
CA VAL A 81 -11.15 6.15 4.08
C VAL A 81 -12.02 7.24 4.69
N ASP A 82 -13.29 6.97 4.97
CA ASP A 82 -14.19 7.96 5.58
C ASP A 82 -13.75 8.42 6.98
N ARG A 83 -12.87 7.64 7.64
CA ARG A 83 -12.28 7.93 8.95
C ARG A 83 -10.86 8.47 8.86
N TRP A 84 -10.28 8.53 7.66
CA TRP A 84 -8.96 9.13 7.45
C TRP A 84 -9.04 10.65 7.65
N ARG A 85 -8.03 11.21 8.30
CA ARG A 85 -7.88 12.65 8.49
C ARG A 85 -6.59 13.12 7.81
N PRO A 86 -6.69 13.82 6.66
CA PRO A 86 -5.53 14.38 5.97
C PRO A 86 -4.69 15.31 6.84
N GLU A 87 -5.30 15.99 7.81
CA GLU A 87 -4.63 16.94 8.71
C GLU A 87 -3.62 16.25 9.63
N THR A 88 -3.90 15.00 10.02
CA THR A 88 -3.08 14.24 10.97
C THR A 88 -2.39 13.02 10.36
N HIS A 89 -2.77 12.64 9.13
CA HIS A 89 -2.39 11.37 8.48
C HIS A 89 -2.70 10.15 9.36
N THR A 90 -3.89 10.16 9.98
CA THR A 90 -4.36 9.07 10.83
C THR A 90 -5.84 8.78 10.57
N PHE A 91 -6.25 7.54 10.79
CA PHE A 91 -7.64 7.16 10.98
C PHE A 91 -8.09 7.58 12.38
N HIS A 92 -9.28 8.16 12.45
CA HIS A 92 -9.91 8.55 13.71
C HIS A 92 -11.01 7.53 14.04
N PHE A 93 -10.93 6.93 15.22
CA PHE A 93 -11.97 6.07 15.78
C PHE A 93 -12.37 6.61 17.16
N ARG A 94 -13.51 6.15 17.69
CA ARG A 94 -13.97 6.55 19.03
C ARG A 94 -12.98 6.19 20.15
N CYS A 95 -12.15 5.19 19.91
CA CYS A 95 -11.13 4.66 20.84
C CYS A 95 -9.72 5.24 20.61
N GLY A 96 -9.57 6.22 19.70
CA GLY A 96 -8.30 6.89 19.43
C GLY A 96 -7.88 6.84 17.96
N GLU A 97 -6.63 7.22 17.72
CA GLU A 97 -6.04 7.30 16.37
C GLU A 97 -5.27 6.02 16.01
N LEU A 98 -5.34 5.66 14.73
CA LEU A 98 -4.61 4.53 14.14
C LEU A 98 -4.13 4.90 12.74
N ALA A 99 -2.98 4.43 12.29
CA ALA A 99 -2.51 4.65 10.92
C ALA A 99 -1.64 3.48 10.44
N PRO A 100 -1.50 3.26 9.12
CA PRO A 100 -0.40 2.46 8.61
C PRO A 100 0.93 3.15 8.98
N THR A 101 1.90 2.41 9.48
CA THR A 101 3.20 2.91 9.97
C THR A 101 4.38 2.32 9.18
N LEU A 102 5.59 2.86 9.36
CA LEU A 102 6.81 2.24 8.81
C LEU A 102 7.07 0.85 9.40
N LYS A 103 6.62 0.60 10.63
CA LYS A 103 6.61 -0.73 11.24
C LYS A 103 5.71 -1.68 10.46
N ASP A 104 4.49 -1.26 10.13
CA ASP A 104 3.56 -2.08 9.33
C ASP A 104 4.12 -2.38 7.94
N VAL A 105 4.71 -1.38 7.28
CA VAL A 105 5.36 -1.58 5.98
C VAL A 105 6.46 -2.64 6.09
N SER A 106 7.33 -2.54 7.09
CA SER A 106 8.42 -3.49 7.31
C SER A 106 7.89 -4.90 7.60
N MET A 107 6.96 -5.04 8.54
CA MET A 107 6.44 -6.35 8.98
C MET A 107 5.60 -7.05 7.90
N ILE A 108 4.83 -6.28 7.11
CA ILE A 108 3.91 -6.84 6.11
C ILE A 108 4.62 -7.05 4.78
N THR A 109 5.49 -6.13 4.34
CA THR A 109 6.07 -6.15 2.99
C THR A 109 7.57 -6.41 2.94
N ALA A 110 8.27 -6.24 4.07
CA ALA A 110 9.73 -6.29 4.19
C ALA A 110 10.50 -5.33 3.26
N LEU A 111 9.81 -4.29 2.76
CA LEU A 111 10.43 -3.23 1.99
C LEU A 111 11.42 -2.43 2.86
N PRO A 112 12.58 -2.04 2.33
CA PRO A 112 13.54 -1.19 3.03
C PRO A 112 12.94 0.19 3.30
N ILE A 113 12.97 0.64 4.55
CA ILE A 113 12.53 1.99 4.96
C ILE A 113 13.71 2.95 5.17
N ARG A 114 14.94 2.45 5.05
CA ARG A 114 16.18 3.23 5.01
C ARG A 114 16.70 3.29 3.57
N GLY A 115 17.31 4.42 3.22
CA GLY A 115 17.97 4.62 1.92
C GLY A 115 17.62 5.96 1.29
N VAL A 116 18.07 6.15 0.05
CA VAL A 116 17.78 7.33 -0.76
C VAL A 116 16.27 7.38 -1.06
N PRO A 117 15.61 8.55 -0.97
CA PRO A 117 14.19 8.67 -1.30
C PRO A 117 13.91 8.37 -2.78
N VAL A 118 12.72 7.82 -3.06
CA VAL A 118 12.28 7.49 -4.43
C VAL A 118 11.75 8.75 -5.12
N VAL A 119 12.63 9.71 -5.34
CA VAL A 119 12.36 10.98 -6.04
C VAL A 119 13.11 10.98 -7.36
N HIS A 120 12.37 10.85 -8.47
CA HIS A 120 12.98 10.81 -9.79
C HIS A 120 13.52 12.19 -10.21
N PRO A 121 14.60 12.24 -10.99
CA PRO A 121 14.90 13.42 -11.80
C PRO A 121 13.81 13.62 -12.85
N ARG A 122 13.73 14.83 -13.45
CA ARG A 122 12.72 15.18 -14.46
C ARG A 122 12.56 14.07 -15.52
N VAL A 123 11.33 13.57 -15.70
CA VAL A 123 11.01 12.56 -16.73
C VAL A 123 11.49 13.04 -18.10
N SER A 124 12.20 12.17 -18.82
CA SER A 124 12.55 12.37 -20.24
C SER A 124 11.28 12.64 -21.06
N PRO A 125 11.21 13.72 -21.86
CA PRO A 125 10.09 13.94 -22.78
C PRO A 125 9.91 12.78 -23.78
N ASN A 126 10.99 12.06 -24.07
CA ASN A 126 11.04 10.93 -25.00
C ASN A 126 10.99 9.57 -24.30
N TRP A 127 10.56 9.52 -23.03
CA TRP A 127 10.48 8.28 -22.27
C TRP A 127 9.77 7.10 -23.00
N PRO A 128 8.74 7.30 -23.87
CA PRO A 128 8.14 6.17 -24.58
C PRO A 128 9.10 5.53 -25.58
N ALA A 129 9.93 6.34 -26.24
CA ALA A 129 10.97 5.88 -27.14
C ALA A 129 12.08 5.18 -26.37
N ASP A 130 12.46 5.71 -25.20
CA ASP A 130 13.48 5.10 -24.33
C ASP A 130 13.04 3.69 -23.86
N VAL A 131 11.78 3.54 -23.45
CA VAL A 131 11.18 2.24 -23.10
C VAL A 131 11.14 1.31 -24.31
N SER A 132 10.71 1.81 -25.48
CA SER A 132 10.61 1.01 -26.69
C SER A 132 11.97 0.49 -27.16
N ALA A 133 12.99 1.35 -27.15
CA ALA A 133 14.37 1.01 -27.49
C ALA A 133 14.94 -0.05 -26.54
N ARG A 134 14.72 0.13 -25.23
CA ARG A 134 15.21 -0.80 -24.21
C ARG A 134 14.55 -2.17 -24.31
N LEU A 135 13.23 -2.21 -24.48
CA LEU A 135 12.48 -3.46 -24.61
C LEU A 135 12.57 -4.08 -26.01
N ARG A 136 13.12 -3.34 -27.00
CA ARG A 136 13.14 -3.70 -28.43
C ARG A 136 11.75 -4.05 -28.97
N LEU A 137 10.76 -3.30 -28.51
CA LEU A 137 9.37 -3.46 -28.88
C LEU A 137 8.69 -2.09 -28.82
N GLU A 138 7.98 -1.72 -29.88
CA GLU A 138 7.27 -0.45 -29.91
C GLU A 138 6.17 -0.41 -28.84
N MET A 139 6.14 0.71 -28.11
CA MET A 139 5.06 0.98 -27.18
C MET A 139 3.71 1.11 -27.92
N PRO A 140 2.62 0.61 -27.32
CA PRO A 140 1.30 0.70 -27.94
C PRO A 140 0.85 2.16 -28.03
N ILE A 141 0.20 2.50 -29.14
CA ILE A 141 -0.44 3.81 -29.35
C ILE A 141 -1.61 3.92 -28.38
N SER A 142 -1.72 5.06 -27.69
CA SER A 142 -2.86 5.29 -26.81
C SER A 142 -4.08 5.75 -27.62
N ASP A 143 -5.24 5.15 -27.38
CA ASP A 143 -6.51 5.61 -27.93
C ASP A 143 -6.95 6.99 -27.40
N ARG A 144 -6.25 7.52 -26.39
CA ARG A 144 -6.53 8.82 -25.79
C ARG A 144 -5.71 9.91 -26.46
N SER A 145 -6.31 11.10 -26.60
CA SER A 145 -5.58 12.27 -27.08
C SER A 145 -4.41 12.64 -26.17
N GLY A 146 -3.30 13.03 -26.81
CA GLY A 146 -2.07 13.44 -26.14
C GLY A 146 -1.06 12.30 -25.97
N PRO A 147 0.07 12.58 -25.30
CA PRO A 147 1.11 11.59 -25.07
C PRO A 147 0.60 10.45 -24.15
N PRO A 148 1.20 9.25 -24.23
CA PRO A 148 0.87 8.17 -23.32
C PRO A 148 1.06 8.63 -21.87
N ARG A 149 0.21 8.15 -20.96
CA ARG A 149 0.26 8.52 -19.54
C ARG A 149 1.19 7.63 -18.71
N GLY A 150 1.70 6.56 -19.30
CA GLY A 150 2.53 5.55 -18.66
C GLY A 150 2.66 4.28 -19.49
N VAL A 151 3.40 3.29 -18.98
CA VAL A 151 3.63 2.00 -19.64
C VAL A 151 2.49 1.03 -19.27
N PRO A 152 1.73 0.46 -20.23
CA PRO A 152 0.60 -0.42 -19.89
C PRO A 152 1.00 -1.75 -19.26
N HIS A 153 0.34 -2.16 -18.17
CA HIS A 153 0.64 -3.45 -17.50
C HIS A 153 0.34 -4.65 -18.39
N SER A 154 -0.80 -4.63 -19.10
CA SER A 154 -1.20 -5.70 -20.02
C SER A 154 -0.16 -5.90 -21.12
N TRP A 155 0.38 -4.83 -21.68
CA TRP A 155 1.41 -4.87 -22.71
C TRP A 155 2.73 -5.45 -22.17
N LEU A 156 3.17 -5.04 -20.97
CA LEU A 156 4.37 -5.62 -20.35
C LEU A 156 4.22 -7.14 -20.17
N ARG A 157 3.08 -7.58 -19.67
CA ARG A 157 2.83 -9.01 -19.45
C ARG A 157 2.77 -9.82 -20.73
N ILE A 158 1.93 -9.41 -21.69
CA ILE A 158 1.71 -10.16 -22.94
C ILE A 158 3.03 -10.44 -23.66
N ASN A 159 3.99 -9.51 -23.57
CA ASN A 159 5.24 -9.60 -24.33
C ASN A 159 6.43 -10.14 -23.53
N PHE A 160 6.43 -10.04 -22.19
CA PHE A 160 7.61 -10.36 -21.38
C PHE A 160 7.36 -11.36 -20.24
N GLU A 161 6.12 -11.82 -20.03
CA GLU A 161 5.79 -12.75 -18.94
C GLU A 161 6.52 -14.09 -19.05
N ILE A 162 6.69 -14.60 -20.26
CA ILE A 162 7.34 -15.89 -20.52
C ILE A 162 8.79 -15.64 -20.93
N LEU A 163 9.74 -16.04 -20.09
CA LEU A 163 11.17 -15.96 -20.40
C LEU A 163 11.71 -17.33 -20.83
N SER A 164 12.32 -17.40 -22.02
CA SER A 164 12.93 -18.63 -22.53
C SER A 164 14.03 -19.15 -21.59
N THR A 165 14.13 -20.47 -21.43
CA THR A 165 15.20 -21.15 -20.69
C THR A 165 16.58 -20.89 -21.29
N HIS A 166 16.65 -20.64 -22.61
CA HIS A 166 17.88 -20.36 -23.35
C HIS A 166 18.12 -18.87 -23.61
N ALA A 167 17.39 -17.98 -22.89
CA ALA A 167 17.54 -16.55 -23.06
C ALA A 167 18.96 -16.07 -22.67
N ASP A 168 19.56 -15.27 -23.53
CA ASP A 168 20.84 -14.61 -23.25
C ASP A 168 20.71 -13.55 -22.12
N PRO A 169 21.83 -13.06 -21.58
CA PRO A 169 21.80 -12.08 -20.49
C PRO A 169 21.06 -10.78 -20.81
N GLU A 170 21.14 -10.28 -22.05
CA GLU A 170 20.46 -9.04 -22.46
C GLU A 170 18.96 -9.26 -22.62
N THR A 171 18.54 -10.43 -23.11
CA THR A 171 17.14 -10.85 -23.05
C THR A 171 16.65 -10.94 -21.61
N THR A 172 17.43 -11.54 -20.70
CA THR A 172 17.07 -11.63 -19.28
C THR A 172 16.90 -10.24 -18.65
N LYS A 173 17.81 -9.29 -18.92
CA LYS A 173 17.70 -7.90 -18.44
C LYS A 173 16.43 -7.20 -18.95
N ARG A 174 16.03 -7.42 -20.21
CA ARG A 174 14.79 -6.85 -20.77
C ARG A 174 13.56 -7.35 -20.04
N HIS A 175 13.50 -8.65 -19.76
CA HIS A 175 12.38 -9.23 -19.01
C HIS A 175 12.37 -8.77 -17.55
N LEU A 176 13.55 -8.66 -16.90
CA LEU A 176 13.66 -8.09 -15.55
C LEU A 176 13.17 -6.63 -15.52
N PHE A 177 13.56 -5.82 -16.50
CA PHE A 177 13.09 -4.45 -16.64
C PHE A 177 11.56 -4.37 -16.78
N ALA A 178 10.97 -5.23 -17.62
CA ALA A 178 9.51 -5.30 -17.78
C ALA A 178 8.80 -5.75 -16.48
N TYR A 179 9.36 -6.76 -15.80
CA TYR A 179 8.85 -7.28 -14.53
C TYR A 179 8.87 -6.20 -13.44
N LEU A 180 9.97 -5.46 -13.29
CA LEU A 180 10.10 -4.41 -12.30
C LEU A 180 9.17 -3.23 -12.56
N LEU A 181 8.95 -2.83 -13.83
CA LEU A 181 7.92 -1.85 -14.17
C LEU A 181 6.54 -2.33 -13.70
N TRP A 182 6.18 -3.57 -14.02
CA TRP A 182 4.92 -4.16 -13.55
C TRP A 182 4.82 -4.17 -12.02
N LEU A 183 5.88 -4.61 -11.34
CA LEU A 183 5.93 -4.67 -9.88
C LEU A 183 5.75 -3.30 -9.24
N PHE A 184 6.39 -2.26 -9.80
CA PHE A 184 6.27 -0.89 -9.31
C PHE A 184 4.89 -0.30 -9.58
N GLY A 185 4.23 -0.67 -10.68
CA GLY A 185 2.83 -0.30 -10.91
C GLY A 185 1.85 -1.01 -9.97
N VAL A 186 2.17 -2.23 -9.52
CA VAL A 186 1.44 -2.91 -8.43
C VAL A 186 1.67 -2.20 -7.10
N MET A 187 2.90 -1.78 -6.84
CA MET A 187 3.31 -1.10 -5.60
C MET A 187 2.74 0.31 -5.48
N PHE A 188 2.62 1.03 -6.60
CA PHE A 188 2.15 2.42 -6.65
C PHE A 188 0.96 2.62 -7.62
N PRO A 189 -0.24 2.12 -7.27
CA PRO A 189 -1.44 2.32 -8.08
C PRO A 189 -1.75 3.80 -8.32
N ASN A 190 -2.20 4.16 -9.52
CA ASN A 190 -2.49 5.55 -9.90
C ASN A 190 -3.85 5.70 -10.60
N SER A 191 -4.26 6.95 -10.80
CA SER A 191 -5.54 7.31 -11.43
C SER A 191 -5.51 7.24 -12.96
N HIS A 192 -4.34 7.23 -13.61
CA HIS A 192 -4.21 7.39 -15.06
C HIS A 192 -4.63 6.17 -15.89
N GLY A 193 -4.73 4.99 -15.30
CA GLY A 193 -5.23 3.79 -15.97
C GLY A 193 -4.56 2.54 -15.44
N ASP A 194 -4.53 1.51 -16.28
CA ASP A 194 -3.73 0.30 -16.06
C ASP A 194 -2.31 0.52 -16.59
N VAL A 195 -1.63 1.54 -16.05
CA VAL A 195 -0.31 1.98 -16.51
C VAL A 195 0.64 2.25 -15.34
N VAL A 196 1.93 2.02 -15.58
CA VAL A 196 3.04 2.38 -14.69
C VAL A 196 3.48 3.81 -15.02
N LEU A 197 3.66 4.66 -14.00
CA LEU A 197 4.03 6.06 -14.22
C LEU A 197 5.47 6.19 -14.75
N PRO A 198 5.73 7.11 -15.71
CA PRO A 198 7.05 7.28 -16.29
C PRO A 198 8.16 7.62 -15.29
N GLY A 199 7.83 8.29 -14.18
CA GLY A 199 8.81 8.62 -13.13
C GLY A 199 9.48 7.40 -12.50
N LEU A 200 8.88 6.21 -12.63
CA LEU A 200 9.41 4.96 -12.10
C LEU A 200 10.44 4.31 -13.04
N ILE A 201 10.46 4.68 -14.32
CA ILE A 201 11.38 4.13 -15.34
C ILE A 201 12.83 4.33 -14.92
N TYR A 202 13.16 5.49 -14.36
CA TYR A 202 14.50 5.82 -13.89
C TYR A 202 15.02 4.79 -12.88
N PHE A 203 14.23 4.48 -11.86
CA PHE A 203 14.60 3.52 -10.82
C PHE A 203 14.71 2.10 -11.38
N VAL A 204 13.79 1.71 -12.27
CA VAL A 204 13.83 0.37 -12.87
C VAL A 204 15.07 0.21 -13.76
N ALA A 205 15.44 1.24 -14.53
CA ALA A 205 16.67 1.23 -15.32
C ALA A 205 17.91 1.05 -14.43
N LYS A 206 17.98 1.82 -13.34
CA LYS A 206 19.07 1.73 -12.35
C LYS A 206 19.20 0.34 -11.75
N ILE A 207 18.08 -0.26 -11.31
CA ILE A 207 18.07 -1.61 -10.72
C ILE A 207 18.64 -2.66 -11.69
N VAL A 208 18.38 -2.51 -12.99
CA VAL A 208 18.78 -3.49 -14.01
C VAL A 208 20.22 -3.27 -14.51
N ASP A 209 20.68 -2.02 -14.57
CA ASP A 209 21.96 -1.68 -15.20
C ASP A 209 23.12 -1.54 -14.22
N GLU A 210 22.84 -1.17 -12.97
CA GLU A 210 23.88 -0.96 -11.96
C GLU A 210 24.34 -2.26 -11.31
N PRO A 211 25.61 -2.34 -10.86
CA PRO A 211 26.09 -3.46 -10.06
C PRO A 211 25.19 -3.69 -8.85
N LEU A 212 25.02 -4.96 -8.46
CA LEU A 212 24.17 -5.32 -7.34
C LEU A 212 24.71 -4.68 -6.04
N PRO A 213 23.88 -3.91 -5.33
CA PRO A 213 24.31 -3.26 -4.10
C PRO A 213 24.41 -4.28 -2.95
N GLN A 214 25.31 -4.03 -2.01
CA GLN A 214 25.44 -4.87 -0.80
C GLN A 214 24.23 -4.72 0.14
N ASN A 215 23.61 -3.54 0.15
CA ASN A 215 22.42 -3.22 0.94
C ASN A 215 21.42 -2.46 0.06
N PRO A 216 20.11 -2.58 0.30
CA PRO A 216 19.11 -1.85 -0.49
C PRO A 216 19.36 -0.33 -0.48
N PRO A 217 19.57 0.29 -1.65
CA PRO A 217 20.00 1.70 -1.71
C PRO A 217 18.84 2.69 -1.57
N TYR A 218 17.61 2.24 -1.83
CA TYR A 218 16.41 3.09 -1.83
C TYR A 218 15.48 2.76 -0.67
N SER A 219 14.86 3.80 -0.11
CA SER A 219 13.78 3.64 0.87
C SER A 219 12.42 3.41 0.17
N PHE A 220 12.26 2.24 -0.44
CA PHE A 220 11.00 1.87 -1.10
C PHE A 220 9.82 1.79 -0.12
N GLY A 221 10.07 1.41 1.13
CA GLY A 221 9.05 1.33 2.16
C GLY A 221 8.52 2.71 2.60
N SER A 222 9.39 3.71 2.75
CA SER A 222 8.92 5.08 3.03
C SER A 222 8.17 5.67 1.83
N ALA A 223 8.65 5.41 0.61
CA ALA A 223 7.94 5.81 -0.60
C ALA A 223 6.55 5.15 -0.71
N PHE A 224 6.45 3.86 -0.37
CA PHE A 224 5.21 3.11 -0.35
C PHE A 224 4.21 3.65 0.69
N LEU A 225 4.69 4.04 1.87
CA LEU A 225 3.85 4.68 2.88
C LEU A 225 3.41 6.08 2.46
N SER A 226 4.32 6.89 1.88
CA SER A 226 4.01 8.21 1.30
C SER A 226 2.89 8.11 0.25
N HIS A 227 3.02 7.16 -0.69
CA HIS A 227 1.99 6.89 -1.68
C HIS A 227 0.65 6.49 -1.06
N THR A 228 0.68 5.64 -0.02
CA THR A 228 -0.52 5.22 0.70
C THR A 228 -1.22 6.39 1.37
N TYR A 229 -0.47 7.26 2.09
CA TYR A 229 -1.00 8.44 2.75
C TYR A 229 -1.61 9.41 1.75
N ARG A 230 -0.88 9.75 0.67
CA ARG A 230 -1.40 10.59 -0.41
C ARG A 230 -2.68 10.01 -1.01
N GLY A 231 -2.69 8.71 -1.30
CA GLY A 231 -3.86 8.05 -1.89
C GLY A 231 -5.09 8.03 -0.97
N LEU A 232 -4.89 7.98 0.36
CA LEU A 232 -5.95 8.15 1.35
C LEU A 232 -6.43 9.62 1.40
N CYS A 233 -5.52 10.59 1.44
CA CYS A 233 -5.85 12.02 1.40
C CYS A 233 -6.63 12.40 0.13
N ASP A 234 -6.18 11.96 -1.04
CA ASP A 234 -6.88 12.21 -2.30
C ASP A 234 -8.24 11.50 -2.35
N ALA A 235 -8.40 10.38 -1.64
CA ALA A 235 -9.66 9.65 -1.59
C ALA A 235 -10.70 10.35 -0.72
N THR A 236 -10.30 10.99 0.38
CA THR A 236 -11.24 11.77 1.22
C THR A 236 -11.84 12.94 0.47
N GLN A 237 -11.17 13.48 -0.55
CA GLN A 237 -11.65 14.60 -1.37
C GLN A 237 -12.59 14.18 -2.52
N LYS A 238 -12.83 12.87 -2.72
CA LYS A 238 -13.67 12.38 -3.82
C LYS A 238 -15.15 12.43 -3.43
N THR A 239 -15.73 13.62 -3.60
CA THR A 239 -17.14 13.93 -3.31
C THR A 239 -18.06 13.90 -4.54
N ALA A 240 -17.51 13.90 -5.75
CA ALA A 240 -18.29 13.98 -6.98
C ALA A 240 -19.02 12.66 -7.32
N PHE A 241 -20.34 12.75 -7.52
CA PHE A 241 -21.18 11.67 -8.06
C PHE A 241 -21.04 11.57 -9.57
N THR A 242 -19.86 11.12 -10.01
CA THR A 242 -19.69 10.80 -11.44
C THR A 242 -20.39 9.49 -11.78
N SER A 243 -20.70 9.28 -13.06
CA SER A 243 -21.31 8.03 -13.55
C SER A 243 -20.50 6.77 -13.24
N LYS A 244 -19.22 6.91 -12.86
CA LYS A 244 -18.35 5.82 -12.43
C LYS A 244 -17.96 6.02 -10.98
N ALA A 245 -18.06 4.95 -10.18
CA ALA A 245 -17.60 4.98 -8.80
C ALA A 245 -16.14 5.49 -8.66
N PRO A 246 -15.82 6.25 -7.60
CA PRO A 246 -14.51 6.84 -7.41
C PRO A 246 -13.45 5.75 -7.26
N LEU A 247 -12.19 6.05 -7.60
CA LEU A 247 -11.10 5.09 -7.51
C LEU A 247 -10.27 5.32 -6.23
N LEU A 248 -9.94 4.25 -5.50
CA LEU A 248 -8.96 4.30 -4.42
C LEU A 248 -7.56 3.99 -4.98
N CYS A 249 -6.65 4.96 -4.91
CA CYS A 249 -5.30 4.87 -5.48
C CYS A 249 -4.26 4.53 -4.40
N VAL A 250 -4.43 3.40 -3.72
CA VAL A 250 -3.47 2.87 -2.74
C VAL A 250 -3.19 1.42 -3.04
N SER A 251 -2.10 0.87 -2.50
CA SER A 251 -1.94 -0.59 -2.42
C SER A 251 -2.99 -1.15 -1.45
N TYR A 252 -4.14 -1.52 -1.99
CA TYR A 252 -5.30 -1.88 -1.19
C TYR A 252 -5.12 -3.24 -0.49
N GLU A 253 -4.25 -4.12 -0.99
CA GLU A 253 -3.81 -5.32 -0.26
C GLU A 253 -3.16 -4.93 1.06
N PHE A 254 -2.19 -4.02 1.01
CA PHE A 254 -1.48 -3.57 2.20
C PHE A 254 -2.44 -2.92 3.20
N LEU A 255 -3.33 -2.05 2.73
CA LEU A 255 -4.31 -1.39 3.61
C LEU A 255 -5.29 -2.40 4.23
N GLN A 256 -5.75 -3.38 3.44
CA GLN A 256 -6.64 -4.44 3.93
C GLN A 256 -5.94 -5.36 4.94
N LEU A 257 -4.67 -5.70 4.70
CA LEU A 257 -3.84 -6.47 5.63
C LEU A 257 -3.61 -5.70 6.93
N CYS A 258 -3.25 -4.42 6.87
CA CYS A 258 -3.15 -3.56 8.05
C CYS A 258 -4.46 -3.58 8.85
N SER A 259 -5.59 -3.36 8.17
CA SER A 259 -6.91 -3.42 8.80
C SER A 259 -7.14 -4.75 9.53
N TRP A 260 -6.82 -5.89 8.91
CA TRP A 260 -6.96 -7.20 9.55
C TRP A 260 -5.98 -7.46 10.69
N GLU A 261 -4.84 -6.77 10.77
CA GLU A 261 -3.93 -6.91 11.90
C GLU A 261 -4.44 -6.14 13.12
N TYR A 262 -4.96 -4.93 12.91
CA TYR A 262 -5.38 -4.05 14.01
C TYR A 262 -6.86 -4.18 14.39
N LEU A 263 -7.74 -4.28 13.40
CA LEU A 263 -9.18 -4.12 13.56
C LEU A 263 -9.92 -5.45 13.43
N PRO A 264 -10.91 -5.75 14.29
CA PRO A 264 -11.75 -6.93 14.16
C PRO A 264 -12.82 -6.78 13.06
N VAL A 265 -13.15 -5.54 12.70
CA VAL A 265 -14.19 -5.21 11.70
C VAL A 265 -13.77 -5.72 10.33
N GLY A 266 -14.57 -6.62 9.76
CA GLY A 266 -14.29 -7.26 8.47
C GLY A 266 -13.09 -8.21 8.45
N ARG A 267 -12.47 -8.49 9.60
CA ARG A 267 -11.38 -9.46 9.74
C ARG A 267 -11.92 -10.89 9.60
N PRO A 268 -11.39 -11.71 8.67
CA PRO A 268 -11.72 -13.13 8.64
C PRO A 268 -11.07 -13.87 9.81
N GLN A 269 -11.67 -14.99 10.20
CA GLN A 269 -11.00 -15.95 11.08
C GLN A 269 -10.10 -16.85 10.24
N ILE A 270 -8.86 -17.05 10.67
CA ILE A 270 -7.98 -18.10 10.12
C ILE A 270 -8.42 -19.41 10.76
N VAL A 271 -8.94 -20.36 9.96
CA VAL A 271 -9.40 -21.66 10.45
C VAL A 271 -8.37 -22.77 10.23
N GLU A 272 -7.54 -22.64 9.20
CA GLU A 272 -6.38 -23.49 8.99
C GLU A 272 -5.18 -22.56 8.77
N PRO A 273 -4.33 -22.36 9.78
CA PRO A 273 -3.13 -21.58 9.60
C PRO A 273 -2.23 -22.29 8.61
N ALA A 274 -1.67 -21.53 7.67
CA ALA A 274 -0.53 -22.04 6.92
C ALA A 274 0.68 -22.08 7.87
N THR A 275 1.49 -23.13 7.78
CA THR A 275 2.70 -23.25 8.59
C THR A 275 3.93 -22.88 7.78
N PRO A 276 4.99 -22.39 8.46
CA PRO A 276 6.40 -22.49 8.16
C PRO A 276 6.84 -23.17 6.86
N TYR A 277 6.49 -24.44 6.86
CA TYR A 277 7.00 -25.48 5.98
C TYR A 277 6.13 -25.65 4.73
N ASN A 278 4.91 -25.11 4.73
CA ASN A 278 4.00 -25.10 3.58
C ASN A 278 4.35 -24.00 2.57
N TYR A 279 5.37 -23.17 2.85
CA TYR A 279 5.64 -21.92 2.13
C TYR A 279 6.55 -22.07 0.90
N GLY A 280 7.14 -23.25 0.68
CA GLY A 280 8.17 -23.47 -0.34
C GLY A 280 9.41 -22.61 -0.09
N GLU A 281 10.31 -22.49 -1.08
CA GLU A 281 11.45 -21.54 -1.04
C GLU A 281 11.01 -20.04 -1.06
N GLY A 282 9.71 -19.77 -0.97
CA GLY A 282 9.13 -18.43 -1.04
C GLY A 282 9.26 -17.69 0.29
N VAL A 283 9.92 -16.54 0.25
CA VAL A 283 10.22 -15.73 1.44
C VAL A 283 8.94 -15.21 2.13
N VAL A 284 8.88 -15.31 3.46
CA VAL A 284 7.66 -15.24 4.29
C VAL A 284 7.62 -13.95 5.13
N THR A 285 6.60 -13.10 5.01
CA THR A 285 6.38 -11.96 5.93
C THR A 285 5.20 -12.22 6.87
N MET A 286 4.88 -11.27 7.76
CA MET A 286 3.66 -11.39 8.59
C MET A 286 2.39 -11.51 7.76
N SER A 287 2.37 -10.92 6.55
CA SER A 287 1.23 -10.98 5.64
C SER A 287 0.87 -12.40 5.21
N THR A 288 1.85 -13.33 5.23
CA THR A 288 1.70 -14.69 4.71
C THR A 288 0.58 -15.45 5.41
N ARG A 289 0.39 -15.23 6.72
CA ARG A 289 -0.70 -15.87 7.48
C ARG A 289 -2.07 -15.60 6.87
N TRP A 290 -2.27 -14.40 6.34
CA TRP A 290 -3.53 -13.98 5.71
C TRP A 290 -3.62 -14.41 4.25
N MET A 291 -2.49 -14.43 3.54
CA MET A 291 -2.49 -14.80 2.11
C MET A 291 -2.64 -16.30 1.90
N LEU A 292 -2.06 -17.13 2.77
CA LEU A 292 -2.01 -18.59 2.62
C LEU A 292 -2.91 -19.33 3.60
N GLY A 293 -3.25 -18.73 4.75
CA GLY A 293 -4.18 -19.32 5.70
C GLY A 293 -5.58 -19.45 5.11
N ARG A 294 -6.25 -20.57 5.40
CA ARG A 294 -7.66 -20.74 5.04
C ARG A 294 -8.50 -19.80 5.91
N LYS A 295 -9.25 -18.92 5.25
CA LYS A 295 -10.08 -17.90 5.89
C LYS A 295 -11.54 -18.34 5.93
N LYS A 296 -12.18 -18.15 7.08
CA LYS A 296 -13.63 -18.24 7.25
C LYS A 296 -14.16 -16.87 7.65
N TRP A 297 -15.18 -16.40 6.94
CA TRP A 297 -15.87 -15.17 7.30
C TRP A 297 -17.07 -15.50 8.17
N SER A 298 -17.29 -14.68 9.20
CA SER A 298 -18.48 -14.79 10.03
C SER A 298 -19.73 -14.57 9.18
N THR A 299 -20.81 -15.30 9.48
CA THR A 299 -22.13 -15.09 8.86
C THR A 299 -22.72 -13.72 9.22
N LYS A 300 -22.21 -13.08 10.29
CA LYS A 300 -22.56 -11.72 10.70
C LYS A 300 -21.77 -10.63 9.96
N ILE A 301 -20.76 -11.01 9.16
CA ILE A 301 -20.02 -10.07 8.31
C ILE A 301 -20.74 -10.03 6.96
N ALA A 302 -21.50 -8.97 6.71
CA ALA A 302 -22.02 -8.68 5.39
C ALA A 302 -20.88 -8.13 4.52
N LYS A 303 -20.17 -9.03 3.83
CA LYS A 303 -19.14 -8.66 2.86
C LYS A 303 -19.69 -7.64 1.87
N ASN A 304 -18.84 -6.69 1.47
CA ASN A 304 -19.19 -5.63 0.53
C ASN A 304 -20.36 -4.75 1.00
N CYS A 305 -20.75 -4.77 2.28
CA CYS A 305 -21.85 -3.95 2.80
C CYS A 305 -21.32 -2.72 3.52
N TYR A 306 -21.27 -1.61 2.79
CA TYR A 306 -20.73 -0.34 3.27
C TYR A 306 -21.43 0.20 4.54
N PRO A 307 -22.78 0.25 4.62
CA PRO A 307 -23.46 0.72 5.84
C PRO A 307 -23.12 -0.11 7.08
N ILE A 308 -23.08 -1.45 6.94
CA ILE A 308 -22.78 -2.35 8.06
C ILE A 308 -21.37 -2.13 8.60
N TYR A 309 -20.37 -1.91 7.73
CA TYR A 309 -19.02 -1.59 8.20
C TYR A 309 -18.98 -0.25 8.93
N HIS A 310 -19.73 0.74 8.46
CA HIS A 310 -19.85 2.02 9.16
C HIS A 310 -20.40 1.83 10.58
N ASP A 311 -21.50 1.09 10.72
CA ASP A 311 -22.10 0.79 12.03
C ASP A 311 -21.15 0.00 12.94
N GLN A 312 -20.45 -1.00 12.41
CA GLN A 312 -19.49 -1.79 13.16
C GLN A 312 -18.32 -0.95 13.68
N PHE A 313 -17.86 0.03 12.91
CA PHE A 313 -16.83 0.97 13.37
C PHE A 313 -17.35 1.96 14.41
N GLU A 314 -18.62 2.38 14.34
CA GLU A 314 -19.23 3.20 15.40
C GLU A 314 -19.39 2.45 16.73
N LEU A 315 -19.53 1.12 16.66
CA LEU A 315 -19.60 0.22 17.81
C LEU A 315 -18.22 -0.31 18.24
N LEU A 316 -17.13 0.12 17.58
CA LEU A 316 -15.80 -0.41 17.86
C LEU A 316 -15.32 0.02 19.25
N ASN A 317 -15.13 -0.97 20.12
CA ASN A 317 -14.59 -0.78 21.46
C ASN A 317 -13.06 -0.93 21.47
N ASP A 318 -12.40 -0.14 22.31
CA ASP A 318 -10.95 -0.15 22.51
C ASP A 318 -10.37 -1.54 22.80
N SER A 319 -11.05 -2.32 23.65
CA SER A 319 -10.65 -3.67 24.05
C SER A 319 -10.60 -4.68 22.90
N LEU A 320 -11.26 -4.38 21.77
CA LEU A 320 -11.30 -5.27 20.61
C LEU A 320 -10.19 -4.96 19.59
N ILE A 321 -9.47 -3.85 19.75
CA ILE A 321 -8.38 -3.46 18.86
C ILE A 321 -7.09 -4.17 19.30
N THR A 322 -6.42 -4.80 18.35
CA THR A 322 -5.06 -5.33 18.55
C THR A 322 -4.07 -4.20 18.36
N TRP A 323 -3.84 -3.39 19.39
CA TRP A 323 -3.01 -2.19 19.27
C TRP A 323 -1.58 -2.50 18.82
N ASN A 324 -0.91 -3.53 19.33
CA ASN A 324 0.42 -3.93 18.86
C ASN A 324 0.38 -5.37 18.31
N PRO A 325 0.12 -5.56 17.00
CA PRO A 325 0.03 -6.89 16.40
C PRO A 325 1.41 -7.55 16.17
N TRP A 326 2.49 -6.86 16.51
CA TRP A 326 3.88 -7.25 16.20
C TRP A 326 4.70 -7.62 17.45
N THR A 327 4.05 -8.23 18.46
CA THR A 327 4.75 -8.75 19.65
C THR A 327 5.46 -10.05 19.33
N GLU A 328 6.45 -10.43 20.14
CA GLU A 328 7.15 -11.72 20.01
C GLU A 328 6.14 -12.89 19.98
N ALA A 329 5.15 -12.91 20.87
CA ALA A 329 4.12 -13.94 20.88
C ALA A 329 3.30 -14.03 19.57
N HIS A 330 2.99 -12.89 18.92
CA HIS A 330 2.30 -12.90 17.63
C HIS A 330 3.22 -13.33 16.48
N ILE A 331 4.51 -12.98 16.54
CA ILE A 331 5.52 -13.42 15.58
C ILE A 331 5.68 -14.94 15.71
N ASP A 332 5.84 -15.46 16.91
CA ASP A 332 5.95 -16.90 17.19
C ASP A 332 4.70 -17.67 16.76
N MET A 333 3.52 -17.07 16.86
CA MET A 333 2.28 -17.68 16.34
C MET A 333 2.31 -17.85 14.81
N VAL A 334 2.99 -16.97 14.08
CA VAL A 334 3.08 -17.01 12.61
C VAL A 334 4.24 -17.87 12.13
N PHE A 335 5.39 -17.73 12.78
CA PHE A 335 6.65 -18.36 12.34
C PHE A 335 7.02 -19.63 13.12
N GLY A 336 6.38 -19.91 14.25
CA GLY A 336 6.65 -21.09 15.07
C GLY A 336 8.14 -21.23 15.40
N SER A 337 8.72 -22.36 15.02
CA SER A 337 10.15 -22.65 15.17
C SER A 337 11.06 -22.03 14.10
N GLN A 338 10.51 -21.40 13.05
CA GLN A 338 11.30 -20.67 12.06
C GLN A 338 11.51 -19.23 12.50
N HIS A 339 12.66 -18.66 12.13
CA HIS A 339 12.91 -17.24 12.35
C HIS A 339 12.18 -16.41 11.29
N MET A 340 11.56 -15.31 11.73
CA MET A 340 11.08 -14.27 10.83
C MET A 340 12.25 -13.72 9.98
N PRO A 341 12.04 -13.42 8.68
CA PRO A 341 13.11 -12.83 7.88
C PRO A 341 13.64 -11.54 8.47
N VAL A 342 14.97 -11.40 8.46
CA VAL A 342 15.67 -10.24 9.01
C VAL A 342 15.22 -8.95 8.34
N GLU A 343 14.79 -9.01 7.07
CA GLU A 343 14.28 -7.89 6.29
C GLU A 343 13.02 -7.26 6.91
N CYS A 344 12.21 -8.01 7.66
CA CYS A 344 11.04 -7.48 8.37
C CYS A 344 11.44 -6.54 9.52
N VAL A 345 12.63 -6.71 10.09
CA VAL A 345 13.12 -5.99 11.28
C VAL A 345 14.43 -5.23 11.05
N ARG A 346 15.00 -5.32 9.85
CA ARG A 346 16.28 -4.71 9.42
C ARG A 346 16.40 -3.25 9.84
N ASP A 347 15.31 -2.51 9.67
CA ASP A 347 15.27 -1.07 9.87
C ASP A 347 14.45 -0.66 11.12
N SER A 348 14.28 -1.58 12.08
CA SER A 348 13.40 -1.39 13.25
C SER A 348 13.72 -0.15 14.09
N ALA A 349 14.99 0.25 14.15
CA ALA A 349 15.43 1.47 14.82
C ALA A 349 14.79 2.75 14.25
N PHE A 350 14.27 2.72 13.01
CA PHE A 350 13.70 3.88 12.32
C PHE A 350 12.18 3.93 12.36
N TRP A 351 11.50 2.91 12.89
CA TRP A 351 10.04 2.80 12.83
C TRP A 351 9.28 3.99 13.44
N MET A 352 9.85 4.65 14.46
CA MET A 352 9.26 5.81 15.12
C MET A 352 9.93 7.14 14.74
N THR A 353 10.68 7.18 13.63
CA THR A 353 11.33 8.42 13.18
C THR A 353 10.28 9.40 12.68
N ARG A 354 10.14 10.56 13.35
CA ARG A 354 9.33 11.67 12.82
C ARG A 354 10.06 12.30 11.63
N CYS A 355 9.45 12.25 10.44
CA CYS A 355 10.07 12.74 9.20
C CYS A 355 9.02 13.06 8.14
N ASN A 356 9.45 13.59 6.99
CA ASN A 356 8.63 13.66 5.80
C ASN A 356 8.92 12.45 4.90
N LEU A 357 7.88 11.71 4.53
CA LEU A 357 7.96 10.60 3.59
C LEU A 357 7.90 11.14 2.17
N LEU A 358 8.81 10.66 1.32
CA LEU A 358 8.98 11.16 -0.04
C LEU A 358 8.70 10.06 -1.07
N TYR A 359 7.83 10.37 -2.04
CA TYR A 359 7.59 9.53 -3.22
C TYR A 359 7.29 10.40 -4.44
N LEU A 360 8.16 10.31 -5.46
CA LEU A 360 8.14 11.16 -6.64
C LEU A 360 8.08 12.65 -6.27
N TRP A 361 6.91 13.27 -6.34
CA TRP A 361 6.67 14.68 -5.97
C TRP A 361 5.79 14.84 -4.73
N PHE A 362 5.39 13.74 -4.09
CA PHE A 362 4.63 13.76 -2.84
C PHE A 362 5.56 13.91 -1.65
N VAL A 363 5.11 14.72 -0.69
CA VAL A 363 5.73 14.95 0.61
C VAL A 363 4.64 14.76 1.65
N GLU A 364 4.73 13.71 2.45
CA GLU A 364 3.73 13.37 3.47
C GLU A 364 4.37 13.36 4.86
N PRO A 365 3.92 14.21 5.80
CA PRO A 365 4.37 14.16 7.18
C PRO A 365 4.09 12.81 7.85
N TYR A 366 5.10 12.20 8.45
CA TYR A 366 5.00 11.00 9.28
C TYR A 366 5.21 11.35 10.75
N ASN A 367 4.12 11.28 11.51
CA ASN A 367 4.06 11.63 12.93
C ASN A 367 3.67 10.40 13.77
N PRO A 368 4.61 9.44 13.99
CA PRO A 368 4.32 8.19 14.70
C PRO A 368 3.95 8.41 16.17
N ASP A 369 4.28 9.57 16.74
CA ASP A 369 3.87 10.02 18.08
C ASP A 369 2.34 10.11 18.24
N ARG A 370 1.57 10.21 17.15
CA ARG A 370 0.10 10.19 17.18
C ARG A 370 -0.50 8.79 17.33
N VAL A 371 0.30 7.75 17.18
CA VAL A 371 -0.14 6.35 17.17
C VAL A 371 0.76 5.47 18.03
N MET A 372 1.27 6.03 19.13
CA MET A 372 2.17 5.36 20.08
C MET A 372 1.61 4.02 20.61
N ARG A 373 0.28 3.87 20.72
CA ARG A 373 -0.33 2.59 21.10
C ARG A 373 0.01 1.47 20.12
N GLN A 374 0.24 1.78 18.84
CA GLN A 374 0.67 0.80 17.83
C GLN A 374 2.07 0.22 18.07
N PHE A 375 2.84 0.91 18.91
CA PHE A 375 4.18 0.51 19.33
C PHE A 375 4.22 -0.09 20.73
N GLY A 376 3.06 -0.28 21.37
CA GLY A 376 2.97 -0.74 22.76
C GLY A 376 3.33 0.35 23.77
N LEU A 377 3.29 1.62 23.36
CA LEU A 377 3.61 2.77 24.20
C LEU A 377 2.34 3.48 24.66
N TYR A 378 2.46 4.24 25.75
CA TYR A 378 1.39 5.09 26.25
C TYR A 378 1.08 6.22 25.25
N GLN A 379 -0.19 6.65 25.20
CA GLN A 379 -0.63 7.77 24.37
C GLN A 379 -1.78 8.51 25.02
N ASP A 380 -1.70 9.85 25.02
CA ASP A 380 -2.82 10.72 25.37
C ASP A 380 -3.89 10.71 24.27
N ILE A 381 -5.17 10.68 24.65
CA ILE A 381 -6.31 10.60 23.71
C ILE A 381 -7.30 11.75 23.99
N PRO A 382 -7.54 12.67 23.03
CA PRO A 382 -6.88 12.77 21.72
C PRO A 382 -5.43 13.28 21.84
N PRO A 383 -4.51 12.86 20.95
CA PRO A 383 -3.15 13.37 20.95
C PRO A 383 -3.14 14.85 20.51
N PRO A 384 -2.23 15.69 21.06
CA PRO A 384 -2.16 17.11 20.72
C PRO A 384 -1.92 17.29 19.21
N ILE A 385 -2.51 18.33 18.60
CA ILE A 385 -2.33 18.64 17.18
C ILE A 385 -0.82 18.81 16.90
N PRO A 386 -0.26 18.25 15.81
CA PRO A 386 1.15 18.40 15.52
C PRO A 386 1.48 19.89 15.43
N ARG A 387 2.52 20.35 16.12
CA ARG A 387 3.02 21.72 15.91
C ARG A 387 3.41 21.81 14.44
N CYS A 388 2.74 22.68 13.68
CA CYS A 388 3.17 23.03 12.33
C CYS A 388 4.64 23.43 12.39
N ILE A 389 5.44 22.90 11.47
CA ILE A 389 6.69 23.54 11.11
C ILE A 389 6.24 24.85 10.45
N ASP A 390 6.69 25.98 11.02
CA ASP A 390 6.26 27.30 10.57
C ASP A 390 6.44 27.44 9.06
N GLU A 391 5.47 28.02 8.35
CA GLU A 391 5.51 28.18 6.88
C GLU A 391 6.75 28.98 6.43
N GLU A 392 7.32 29.78 7.32
CA GLU A 392 8.57 30.52 7.10
C GLU A 392 9.81 29.62 6.95
N THR A 393 9.73 28.34 7.34
CA THR A 393 10.86 27.41 7.21
C THR A 393 11.07 26.93 5.77
N HIS A 394 10.17 27.27 4.84
CA HIS A 394 10.22 26.87 3.43
C HIS A 394 10.33 28.04 2.43
N LYS A 395 10.65 29.26 2.88
CA LYS A 395 10.98 30.38 1.98
C LYS A 395 12.46 30.48 1.65
#